data_AF-A0A496ZZG4-F1
#
_entry.id   AF-A0A496ZZG4-F1
#
_cell.length_a   1.000
_cell.length_b   1.000
_cell.length_c   1.000
_cell.angle_alpha   90.00
_cell.angle_beta   90.00
_cell.angle_gamma   90.00
#
_symmetry.space_group_name_H-M   'P 1'
#
loop_
_entity.id
_entity.type
_entity.pdbx_description
1 polymer ?
#
loop_
_entity_poly.entity_id
_entity_poly.type
_entity_poly.pdbx_seq_one_letter_code
_entity_poly.pdbx_strand_id
1 'polypeptide(L)'
;MNLQDRVEWLIEQVVDGEWEDTDNPDFHRMRTEGYIADADVAIPYSWMLCAKGLPQARSELRQAITEMRQALDGLETLLDAVDAAEEEAVAQGHPEWAPLIALLKAPFPLEKPEIYDPGDVFNIAVMLRDTLFDGDWERHIAWIETQGGPAQRDEDLPLTRSLQEFEQSYGVNLSDLLFSEQDRAEHEQLRKRYAQRPR
;
A
#
# COMPACT_ATOMS: atom_id res chain seq x y z
N MET A 1 10.66 16.64 0.16
CA MET A 1 9.79 17.68 -0.40
C MET A 1 8.74 17.98 0.66
N ASN A 2 8.79 19.17 1.25
CA ASN A 2 7.84 19.58 2.30
C ASN A 2 6.47 19.95 1.66
N LEU A 3 5.44 20.21 2.48
CA LEU A 3 4.10 20.58 1.97
C LEU A 3 4.17 21.83 1.08
N GLN A 4 4.97 22.81 1.51
CA GLN A 4 5.25 24.04 0.77
C GLN A 4 5.75 23.75 -0.65
N ASP A 5 6.79 22.92 -0.82
CA ASP A 5 7.34 22.57 -2.13
C ASP A 5 6.30 21.90 -3.05
N ARG A 6 5.36 21.12 -2.47
CA ARG A 6 4.28 20.48 -3.23
C ARG A 6 3.22 21.49 -3.69
N VAL A 7 2.84 22.43 -2.82
CA VAL A 7 1.91 23.52 -3.15
C VAL A 7 2.50 24.40 -4.24
N GLU A 8 3.79 24.72 -4.13
CA GLU A 8 4.51 25.51 -5.13
C GLU A 8 4.59 24.78 -6.48
N TRP A 9 4.90 23.48 -6.48
CA TRP A 9 4.92 22.67 -7.71
C TRP A 9 3.56 22.67 -8.43
N LEU A 10 2.45 22.59 -7.70
CA LEU A 10 1.11 22.62 -8.31
C LEU A 10 0.78 23.97 -8.93
N ILE A 11 1.18 25.07 -8.29
CA ILE A 11 0.96 26.39 -8.86
C ILE A 11 1.85 26.56 -10.09
N GLU A 12 3.10 26.10 -10.04
CA GLU A 12 4.05 26.12 -11.15
C GLU A 12 3.52 25.38 -12.38
N GLN A 13 3.07 24.12 -12.25
CA GLN A 13 2.51 23.34 -13.37
C GLN A 13 1.33 24.03 -14.07
N VAL A 14 0.60 24.85 -13.33
CA VAL A 14 -0.65 25.47 -13.78
C VAL A 14 -0.42 26.87 -14.35
N VAL A 15 0.65 27.55 -13.96
CA VAL A 15 1.09 28.83 -14.54
C VAL A 15 2.27 28.67 -15.50
N ASP A 16 2.64 27.43 -15.81
CA ASP A 16 3.76 27.07 -16.68
C ASP A 16 3.60 27.73 -18.06
N GLY A 17 4.67 28.33 -18.56
CA GLY A 17 4.68 29.10 -19.81
C GLY A 17 4.23 30.57 -19.72
N GLU A 18 3.70 31.05 -18.60
CA GLU A 18 3.43 32.50 -18.40
C GLU A 18 4.67 33.29 -17.97
N TRP A 19 5.76 32.60 -17.65
CA TRP A 19 7.09 33.17 -17.43
C TRP A 19 8.03 32.76 -18.57
N GLU A 20 8.82 33.72 -19.05
CA GLU A 20 9.82 33.47 -20.10
C GLU A 20 11.10 32.79 -19.56
N ASP A 21 11.33 32.75 -18.24
CA ASP A 21 12.52 32.14 -17.61
C ASP A 21 12.31 31.83 -16.11
N THR A 22 11.96 30.58 -15.78
CA THR A 22 11.78 30.08 -14.40
C THR A 22 13.09 29.78 -13.67
N ASP A 23 14.23 29.73 -14.38
CA ASP A 23 15.58 29.55 -13.84
C ASP A 23 16.25 30.88 -13.42
N ASN A 24 15.51 31.99 -13.48
CA ASN A 24 16.04 33.31 -13.12
C ASN A 24 16.42 33.39 -11.61
N PRO A 25 17.65 33.81 -11.26
CA PRO A 25 18.08 33.94 -9.86
C PRO A 25 17.21 34.86 -9.00
N ASP A 26 16.66 35.93 -9.58
CA ASP A 26 15.74 36.83 -8.87
C ASP A 26 14.41 36.14 -8.54
N PHE A 27 13.99 35.17 -9.35
CA PHE A 27 12.80 34.36 -9.13
C PHE A 27 13.00 33.39 -7.95
N HIS A 28 14.11 32.66 -7.94
CA HIS A 28 14.49 31.82 -6.79
C HIS A 28 14.65 32.65 -5.49
N ARG A 29 15.20 33.86 -5.58
CA ARG A 29 15.29 34.78 -4.45
C ARG A 29 13.89 35.18 -3.96
N MET A 30 13.00 35.61 -4.85
CA MET A 30 11.61 35.97 -4.50
C MET A 30 10.79 34.80 -3.94
N ARG A 31 11.02 33.58 -4.40
CA ARG A 31 10.41 32.36 -3.82
C ARG A 31 10.83 32.17 -2.36
N THR A 32 12.11 32.39 -2.08
CA THR A 32 12.70 32.15 -0.75
C THR A 32 12.40 33.29 0.23
N GLU A 33 12.49 34.54 -0.23
CA GLU A 33 12.30 35.74 0.59
C GLU A 33 10.82 36.16 0.70
N GLY A 34 10.00 35.79 -0.29
CA GLY A 34 8.59 36.11 -0.41
C GLY A 34 7.67 35.01 0.09
N TYR A 35 8.08 34.22 1.08
CA TYR A 35 7.22 33.22 1.69
C TYR A 35 6.48 33.78 2.92
N ILE A 36 5.16 33.64 2.94
CA ILE A 36 4.29 34.07 4.03
C ILE A 36 3.95 32.84 4.86
N ALA A 37 4.70 32.60 5.94
CA ALA A 37 4.61 31.38 6.74
C ALA A 37 3.22 31.13 7.35
N ASP A 38 2.56 32.17 7.87
CA ASP A 38 1.25 32.05 8.52
C ASP A 38 0.13 31.63 7.54
N ALA A 39 0.35 31.82 6.24
CA ALA A 39 -0.60 31.47 5.18
C ALA A 39 -0.12 30.30 4.31
N ASP A 40 1.11 29.82 4.51
CA ASP A 40 1.80 28.85 3.65
C ASP A 40 1.78 29.26 2.15
N VAL A 41 2.12 30.53 1.89
CA VAL A 41 2.00 31.14 0.55
C VAL A 41 3.35 31.61 0.02
N ALA A 42 3.70 31.18 -1.19
CA ALA A 42 4.78 31.76 -1.99
C ALA A 42 4.27 32.96 -2.82
N ILE A 43 4.83 34.15 -2.59
CA ILE A 43 4.42 35.42 -3.19
C ILE A 43 4.49 35.44 -4.72
N PRO A 44 5.59 35.08 -5.42
CA PRO A 44 5.66 35.30 -6.87
C PRO A 44 4.55 34.55 -7.63
N TYR A 45 4.30 33.30 -7.25
CA TYR A 45 3.25 32.46 -7.82
C TYR A 45 1.83 32.96 -7.47
N SER A 46 1.60 33.29 -6.20
CA SER A 46 0.28 33.75 -5.75
C SER A 46 -0.07 35.13 -6.30
N TRP A 47 0.93 35.98 -6.49
CA TRP A 47 0.78 37.27 -7.16
C TRP A 47 0.31 37.08 -8.60
N MET A 48 0.87 36.13 -9.35
CA MET A 48 0.48 35.91 -10.75
C MET A 48 -0.97 35.46 -10.88
N LEU A 49 -1.41 34.53 -10.03
CA LEU A 49 -2.81 34.09 -9.98
C LEU A 49 -3.77 35.26 -9.74
N CYS A 50 -3.31 36.30 -9.02
CA CYS A 50 -4.08 37.51 -8.75
C CYS A 50 -4.04 38.53 -9.90
N ALA A 51 -2.85 38.76 -10.47
CA ALA A 51 -2.58 39.90 -11.33
C ALA A 51 -2.62 39.59 -12.84
N LYS A 52 -2.59 38.31 -13.23
CA LYS A 52 -2.73 37.87 -14.62
C LYS A 52 -4.14 37.33 -14.88
N GLY A 53 -4.60 37.49 -16.12
CA GLY A 53 -5.91 37.02 -16.57
C GLY A 53 -5.93 35.52 -16.86
N LEU A 54 -5.70 34.67 -15.85
CA LEU A 54 -5.54 33.21 -15.99
C LEU A 54 -6.76 32.43 -15.44
N PRO A 55 -7.94 32.48 -16.10
CA PRO A 55 -9.13 31.78 -15.59
C PRO A 55 -9.02 30.25 -15.67
N GLN A 56 -8.39 29.71 -16.72
CA GLN A 56 -8.21 28.27 -16.90
C GLN A 56 -7.27 27.70 -15.83
N ALA A 57 -6.10 28.32 -15.66
CA ALA A 57 -5.13 27.97 -14.62
C ALA A 57 -5.78 27.93 -13.22
N ARG A 58 -6.55 28.98 -12.86
CA ARG A 58 -7.28 29.01 -11.58
C ARG A 58 -8.36 27.94 -11.46
N SER A 59 -8.91 27.45 -12.57
CA SER A 59 -9.87 26.33 -12.55
C SER A 59 -9.16 25.00 -12.32
N GLU A 60 -8.06 24.76 -13.05
CA GLU A 60 -7.22 23.56 -12.92
C GLU A 60 -6.64 23.44 -11.50
N LEU A 61 -6.12 24.53 -10.94
CA LEU A 61 -5.63 24.54 -9.56
C LEU A 61 -6.73 24.18 -8.53
N ARG A 62 -7.96 24.67 -8.72
CA ARG A 62 -9.08 24.32 -7.82
C ARG A 62 -9.43 22.84 -7.91
N GLN A 63 -9.44 22.28 -9.12
CA GLN A 63 -9.68 20.86 -9.33
C GLN A 63 -8.59 20.01 -8.65
N ALA A 64 -7.32 20.34 -8.88
CA ALA A 64 -6.20 19.66 -8.24
C ALA A 64 -6.28 19.72 -6.70
N ILE A 65 -6.66 20.87 -6.13
CA ILE A 65 -6.90 21.01 -4.68
C ILE A 65 -7.98 20.05 -4.18
N THR A 66 -9.10 19.93 -4.91
CA THR A 66 -10.18 19.01 -4.55
C THR A 66 -9.71 17.56 -4.63
N GLU A 67 -9.02 17.16 -5.69
CA GLU A 67 -8.50 15.80 -5.87
C GLU A 67 -7.48 15.42 -4.79
N MET A 68 -6.58 16.34 -4.44
CA MET A 68 -5.61 16.12 -3.35
C MET A 68 -6.28 15.94 -2.00
N ARG A 69 -7.31 16.74 -1.68
CA ARG A 69 -8.06 16.57 -0.43
C ARG A 69 -8.69 15.19 -0.36
N GLN A 70 -9.35 14.77 -1.43
CA GLN A 70 -9.95 13.44 -1.50
C GLN A 70 -8.90 12.32 -1.35
N ALA A 71 -7.72 12.47 -1.96
CA ALA A 71 -6.63 11.50 -1.82
C ALA A 71 -6.09 11.45 -0.38
N LEU A 72 -5.97 12.61 0.28
CA LEU A 72 -5.53 12.69 1.69
C LEU A 72 -6.57 12.09 2.65
N ASP A 73 -7.86 12.39 2.45
CA ASP A 73 -8.95 11.81 3.24
C ASP A 73 -8.97 10.27 3.10
N GLY A 74 -8.73 9.77 1.89
CA GLY A 74 -8.60 8.33 1.63
C GLY A 74 -7.40 7.71 2.34
N LEU A 75 -6.26 8.40 2.36
CA LEU A 75 -5.07 7.94 3.08
C LEU A 75 -5.28 7.93 4.60
N GLU A 76 -5.91 8.98 5.15
CA GLU A 76 -6.28 9.03 6.57
C GLU A 76 -7.19 7.85 6.94
N THR A 77 -8.22 7.59 6.14
CA THR A 77 -9.12 6.43 6.35
C THR A 77 -8.38 5.08 6.30
N LEU A 78 -7.39 4.94 5.41
CA LEU A 78 -6.57 3.73 5.35
C LEU A 78 -5.72 3.56 6.61
N LEU A 79 -5.09 4.63 7.10
CA LEU A 79 -4.28 4.60 8.32
C LEU A 79 -5.14 4.25 9.54
N ASP A 80 -6.33 4.85 9.67
CA ASP A 80 -7.28 4.51 10.72
C ASP A 80 -7.69 3.02 10.67
N ALA A 81 -7.87 2.46 9.46
CA ALA A 81 -8.20 1.05 9.28
C ALA A 81 -7.04 0.12 9.67
N VAL A 82 -5.80 0.54 9.44
CA VAL A 82 -4.60 -0.20 9.87
C VAL A 82 -4.50 -0.21 11.40
N ASP A 83 -4.63 0.96 12.05
CA ASP A 83 -4.58 1.06 13.51
C ASP A 83 -5.70 0.24 14.16
N ALA A 84 -6.92 0.31 13.62
CA ALA A 84 -8.04 -0.50 14.10
C ALA A 84 -7.81 -2.01 13.92
N ALA A 85 -7.15 -2.42 12.84
CA ALA A 85 -6.77 -3.81 12.61
C ALA A 85 -5.73 -4.31 13.62
N GLU A 86 -4.76 -3.47 14.01
CA GLU A 86 -3.81 -3.78 15.08
C GLU A 86 -4.51 -3.98 16.43
N GLU A 87 -5.41 -3.07 16.80
CA GLU A 87 -6.19 -3.18 18.04
C GLU A 87 -7.04 -4.45 18.07
N GLU A 88 -7.70 -4.77 16.94
CA GLU A 88 -8.52 -5.96 16.80
C GLU A 88 -7.70 -7.26 16.86
N ALA A 89 -6.55 -7.30 16.18
CA ALA A 89 -5.61 -8.42 16.22
C ALA A 89 -5.15 -8.73 17.65
N VAL A 90 -4.74 -7.69 18.39
CA VAL A 90 -4.35 -7.79 19.80
C VAL A 90 -5.50 -8.27 20.68
N ALA A 91 -6.71 -7.71 20.49
CA ALA A 91 -7.89 -8.10 21.26
C ALA A 91 -8.29 -9.57 21.04
N GLN A 92 -8.00 -10.12 19.87
CA GLN A 92 -8.21 -11.53 19.54
C GLN A 92 -7.06 -12.44 20.01
N GLY A 93 -5.97 -11.88 20.54
CA GLY A 93 -4.80 -12.65 20.98
C GLY A 93 -3.85 -13.06 19.85
N HIS A 94 -4.04 -12.51 18.65
CA HIS A 94 -3.26 -12.79 17.44
C HIS A 94 -2.72 -11.49 16.83
N PRO A 95 -1.77 -10.80 17.50
CA PRO A 95 -1.20 -9.55 16.98
C PRO A 95 -0.60 -9.69 15.58
N GLU A 96 -0.14 -10.89 15.21
CA GLU A 96 0.37 -11.21 13.87
C GLU A 96 -0.68 -11.11 12.76
N TRP A 97 -1.98 -11.12 13.09
CA TRP A 97 -3.07 -10.98 12.11
C TRP A 97 -3.29 -9.55 11.65
N ALA A 98 -2.75 -8.54 12.33
CA ALA A 98 -2.96 -7.13 12.00
C ALA A 98 -2.83 -6.80 10.50
N PRO A 99 -1.74 -7.17 9.78
CA PRO A 99 -1.64 -6.91 8.34
C PRO A 99 -2.71 -7.62 7.51
N LEU A 100 -3.14 -8.83 7.90
CA LEU A 100 -4.18 -9.57 7.19
C LEU A 100 -5.56 -8.93 7.39
N ILE A 101 -5.87 -8.51 8.62
CA ILE A 101 -7.10 -7.79 8.95
C ILE A 101 -7.12 -6.44 8.22
N ALA A 102 -6.00 -5.72 8.19
CA ALA A 102 -5.88 -4.44 7.51
C ALA A 102 -6.14 -4.58 5.99
N LEU A 103 -5.54 -5.59 5.34
CA LEU A 103 -5.82 -5.87 3.92
C LEU A 103 -7.28 -6.26 3.69
N LEU A 104 -7.86 -7.08 4.57
CA LEU A 104 -9.23 -7.55 4.46
C LEU A 104 -10.25 -6.41 4.63
N LYS A 105 -9.95 -5.44 5.51
CA LYS A 105 -10.83 -4.32 5.86
C LYS A 105 -10.41 -3.01 5.21
N ALA A 106 -9.48 -3.05 4.26
CA ALA A 106 -9.03 -1.85 3.57
C ALA A 106 -10.24 -1.08 2.98
N PRO A 107 -10.29 0.25 3.13
CA PRO A 107 -11.45 1.05 2.73
C PRO A 107 -11.66 1.11 1.21
N PHE A 108 -10.68 0.64 0.43
CA PHE A 108 -10.72 0.50 -1.01
C PHE A 108 -9.89 -0.73 -1.43
N PRO A 109 -10.10 -1.27 -2.64
CA PRO A 109 -9.35 -2.43 -3.11
C PRO A 109 -7.84 -2.13 -3.14
N LEU A 110 -7.06 -2.96 -2.43
CA LEU A 110 -5.61 -2.96 -2.47
C LEU A 110 -5.15 -4.23 -3.19
N GLU A 111 -4.28 -4.04 -4.19
CA GLU A 111 -3.63 -5.15 -4.87
C GLU A 111 -2.17 -5.21 -4.43
N LYS A 112 -1.66 -6.43 -4.24
CA LYS A 112 -0.25 -6.65 -3.95
C LYS A 112 0.59 -6.12 -5.13
N PRO A 113 1.63 -5.31 -4.88
CA PRO A 113 2.55 -4.89 -5.94
C PRO A 113 3.38 -6.08 -6.46
N GLU A 114 3.71 -6.04 -7.76
CA GLU A 114 4.53 -7.05 -8.45
C GLU A 114 6.03 -6.95 -8.10
N ILE A 115 6.33 -6.99 -6.79
CA ILE A 115 7.68 -6.94 -6.24
C ILE A 115 7.89 -8.20 -5.43
N TYR A 116 8.90 -8.98 -5.82
CA TYR A 116 9.32 -10.14 -5.04
C TYR A 116 9.98 -9.69 -3.74
N ASP A 117 9.34 -10.02 -2.61
CA ASP A 117 9.92 -9.87 -1.27
C ASP A 117 10.17 -11.25 -0.66
N PRO A 118 11.44 -11.67 -0.48
CA PRO A 118 11.75 -12.94 0.17
C PRO A 118 11.37 -12.97 1.66
N GLY A 119 11.05 -11.81 2.26
CA GLY A 119 10.55 -11.68 3.63
C GLY A 119 9.04 -11.83 3.77
N ASP A 120 8.31 -12.08 2.69
CA ASP A 120 6.84 -12.21 2.70
C ASP A 120 6.39 -13.58 3.20
N VAL A 121 6.51 -13.78 4.52
CA VAL A 121 6.33 -15.08 5.17
C VAL A 121 4.90 -15.61 4.99
N PHE A 122 3.88 -14.75 5.00
CA PHE A 122 2.49 -15.17 4.78
C PHE A 122 2.28 -15.70 3.36
N ASN A 123 2.77 -14.99 2.34
CA ASN A 123 2.67 -15.45 0.97
C ASN A 123 3.41 -16.78 0.76
N ILE A 124 4.62 -16.92 1.31
CA ILE A 124 5.37 -18.16 1.20
C ILE A 124 4.62 -19.32 1.85
N ALA A 125 4.05 -19.14 3.05
CA ALA A 125 3.29 -20.16 3.74
C ALA A 125 2.04 -20.61 2.96
N VAL A 126 1.29 -19.67 2.40
CA VAL A 126 0.12 -19.95 1.54
C VAL A 126 0.54 -20.64 0.25
N MET A 127 1.63 -20.20 -0.38
CA MET A 127 2.16 -20.86 -1.57
C MET A 127 2.55 -22.32 -1.31
N LEU A 128 3.18 -22.61 -0.16
CA LEU A 128 3.54 -23.97 0.24
C LEU A 128 2.31 -24.84 0.47
N ARG A 129 1.31 -24.32 1.21
CA ARG A 129 0.02 -24.99 1.41
C ARG A 129 -0.63 -25.37 0.09
N ASP A 130 -0.75 -24.42 -0.83
CA ASP A 130 -1.47 -24.63 -2.08
C ASP A 130 -0.72 -25.55 -3.05
N THR A 131 0.62 -25.43 -3.10
CA THR A 131 1.45 -26.21 -4.03
C THR A 131 1.69 -27.64 -3.57
N LEU A 132 1.96 -27.84 -2.28
CA LEU A 132 2.41 -29.13 -1.74
C LEU A 132 1.28 -29.92 -1.07
N PHE A 133 0.25 -29.22 -0.60
CA PHE A 133 -0.81 -29.79 0.22
C PHE A 133 -2.21 -29.55 -0.35
N ASP A 134 -2.30 -29.15 -1.63
CA ASP A 134 -3.57 -28.91 -2.35
C ASP A 134 -4.50 -27.87 -1.69
N GLY A 135 -3.94 -26.95 -0.89
CA GLY A 135 -4.71 -25.95 -0.15
C GLY A 135 -5.20 -26.42 1.22
N ASP A 136 -4.80 -27.60 1.67
CA ASP A 136 -5.23 -28.20 2.93
C ASP A 136 -4.23 -27.90 4.06
N TRP A 137 -4.61 -26.99 4.96
CA TRP A 137 -3.81 -26.65 6.14
C TRP A 137 -3.61 -27.84 7.09
N GLU A 138 -4.61 -28.72 7.27
CA GLU A 138 -4.49 -29.84 8.19
C GLU A 138 -3.42 -30.82 7.71
N ARG A 139 -3.36 -31.06 6.39
CA ARG A 139 -2.28 -31.87 5.79
C ARG A 139 -0.92 -31.21 5.94
N HIS A 140 -0.83 -29.89 5.76
CA HIS A 140 0.41 -29.15 5.94
C HIS A 140 0.91 -29.26 7.39
N ILE A 141 0.04 -29.01 8.36
CA ILE A 141 0.32 -29.11 9.79
C ILE A 141 0.78 -30.53 10.15
N ALA A 142 0.03 -31.56 9.74
CA ALA A 142 0.38 -32.96 10.01
C ALA A 142 1.74 -33.35 9.41
N TRP A 143 2.08 -32.79 8.24
CA TRP A 143 3.38 -32.99 7.63
C TRP A 143 4.51 -32.36 8.45
N ILE A 144 4.36 -31.11 8.92
CA ILE A 144 5.38 -30.46 9.78
C ILE A 144 5.56 -31.23 11.09
N GLU A 145 4.47 -31.69 11.71
CA GLU A 145 4.54 -32.47 12.94
C GLU A 145 5.29 -33.80 12.74
N THR A 146 5.07 -34.48 11.62
CA THR A 146 5.65 -35.81 11.38
C THR A 146 7.04 -35.77 10.76
N GLN A 147 7.29 -34.86 9.82
CA GLN A 147 8.52 -34.80 9.00
C GLN A 147 9.37 -33.54 9.25
N GLY A 148 8.79 -32.50 9.86
CA GLY A 148 9.48 -31.22 10.07
C GLY A 148 10.66 -31.33 11.03
N GLY A 149 11.74 -30.63 10.70
CA GLY A 149 12.87 -30.46 11.61
C GLY A 149 12.52 -29.59 12.83
N PRO A 150 13.38 -29.52 13.85
CA PRO A 150 13.14 -28.70 15.05
C PRO A 150 12.78 -27.24 14.73
N ALA A 151 13.53 -26.59 13.84
CA ALA A 151 13.27 -25.20 13.44
C ALA A 151 11.86 -25.01 12.82
N GLN A 152 11.43 -25.93 11.94
CA GLN A 152 10.10 -25.84 11.33
C GLN A 152 8.98 -26.04 12.35
N ARG A 153 9.20 -26.87 13.38
CA ARG A 153 8.23 -27.08 14.45
C ARG A 153 8.14 -25.88 15.40
N ASP A 154 9.25 -25.19 15.61
CA ASP A 154 9.30 -24.03 16.51
C ASP A 154 8.86 -22.74 15.82
N GLU A 155 9.10 -22.60 14.52
CA GLU A 155 8.86 -21.35 13.74
C GLU A 155 7.66 -21.49 12.77
N ASP A 156 7.65 -22.48 11.88
CA ASP A 156 6.63 -22.60 10.82
C ASP A 156 5.29 -23.14 11.33
N LEU A 157 5.31 -24.10 12.26
CA LEU A 157 4.11 -24.76 12.77
C LEU A 157 3.15 -23.80 13.50
N PRO A 158 3.61 -22.91 14.42
CA PRO A 158 2.74 -21.91 15.04
C PRO A 158 2.12 -20.97 14.00
N LEU A 159 2.90 -20.49 13.03
CA LEU A 159 2.41 -19.62 11.96
C LEU A 159 1.34 -20.33 11.12
N THR A 160 1.61 -21.57 10.70
CA THR A 160 0.68 -22.36 9.88
C THR A 160 -0.66 -22.57 10.57
N ARG A 161 -0.65 -22.84 11.88
CA ARG A 161 -1.88 -22.95 12.68
C ARG A 161 -2.60 -21.61 12.80
N SER A 162 -1.86 -20.53 13.05
CA SER A 162 -2.41 -19.17 13.12
C SER A 162 -3.10 -18.76 11.81
N LEU A 163 -2.50 -19.07 10.64
CA LEU A 163 -3.10 -18.80 9.33
C LEU A 163 -4.34 -19.65 9.05
N GLN A 164 -4.34 -20.92 9.45
CA GLN A 164 -5.54 -21.77 9.38
C GLN A 164 -6.68 -21.17 10.22
N GLU A 165 -6.38 -20.76 11.45
CA GLU A 165 -7.36 -20.17 12.37
C GLU A 165 -7.88 -18.83 11.84
N PHE A 166 -7.03 -18.02 11.21
CA PHE A 166 -7.43 -16.78 10.55
C PHE A 166 -8.45 -17.03 9.44
N GLU A 167 -8.17 -17.95 8.50
CA GLU A 167 -9.10 -18.28 7.41
C GLU A 167 -10.45 -18.77 7.94
N GLN A 168 -10.44 -19.58 9.01
CA GLN A 168 -11.66 -20.06 9.64
C GLN A 168 -12.44 -18.94 10.33
N SER A 169 -11.74 -18.04 11.03
CA SER A 169 -12.35 -16.94 11.81
C SER A 169 -12.99 -15.89 10.90
N TYR A 170 -12.32 -15.56 9.80
CA TYR A 170 -12.80 -14.53 8.85
C TYR A 170 -13.57 -15.10 7.65
N GLY A 171 -13.57 -16.42 7.45
CA GLY A 171 -14.26 -17.07 6.34
C GLY A 171 -13.66 -16.68 4.98
N VAL A 172 -12.33 -16.54 4.91
CA VAL A 172 -11.59 -16.08 3.73
C VAL A 172 -10.63 -17.15 3.22
N ASN A 173 -10.21 -17.01 1.97
CA ASN A 173 -9.05 -17.71 1.43
C ASN A 173 -7.89 -16.72 1.30
N LEU A 174 -6.79 -16.98 2.00
CA LEU A 174 -5.61 -16.12 2.03
C LEU A 174 -4.97 -15.94 0.65
N SER A 175 -5.12 -16.89 -0.28
CA SER A 175 -4.63 -16.70 -1.65
C SER A 175 -5.36 -15.56 -2.37
N ASP A 176 -6.64 -15.33 -2.05
CA ASP A 176 -7.43 -14.24 -2.64
C ASP A 176 -7.06 -12.89 -2.04
N LEU A 177 -6.61 -12.90 -0.78
CA LEU A 177 -6.20 -11.69 -0.06
C LEU A 177 -4.77 -11.27 -0.41
N LEU A 178 -3.84 -12.23 -0.53
CA LEU A 178 -2.40 -11.94 -0.55
C LEU A 178 -1.77 -11.99 -1.94
N PHE A 179 -2.39 -12.65 -2.92
CA PHE A 179 -1.85 -12.73 -4.29
C PHE A 179 -2.51 -11.71 -5.21
N SER A 180 -1.69 -11.06 -6.04
CA SER A 180 -2.16 -10.35 -7.23
C SER A 180 -2.76 -11.32 -8.27
N GLU A 181 -3.44 -10.80 -9.29
CA GLU A 181 -3.92 -11.65 -10.40
C GLU A 181 -2.80 -12.42 -11.09
N GLN A 182 -1.64 -11.77 -11.27
CA GLN A 182 -0.47 -12.41 -11.87
C GLN A 182 0.11 -13.48 -10.95
N ASP A 183 0.29 -13.18 -9.66
CA ASP A 183 0.76 -14.15 -8.66
C ASP A 183 -0.14 -15.38 -8.65
N ARG A 184 -1.47 -15.21 -8.67
CA ARG A 184 -2.41 -16.35 -8.75
C ARG A 184 -2.21 -17.18 -10.01
N ALA A 185 -2.01 -16.55 -11.16
CA ALA A 185 -1.81 -17.25 -12.42
C ALA A 185 -0.49 -18.04 -12.43
N GLU A 186 0.60 -17.44 -11.95
CA GLU A 186 1.91 -18.09 -11.83
C GLU A 186 1.88 -19.23 -10.80
N HIS A 187 1.21 -18.98 -9.68
CA HIS A 187 1.01 -19.94 -8.61
C HIS A 187 0.22 -21.16 -9.11
N GLU A 188 -0.88 -20.95 -9.84
CA GLU A 188 -1.66 -22.04 -10.45
C GLU A 188 -0.85 -22.86 -11.46
N GLN A 189 0.03 -22.22 -12.23
CA GLN A 189 0.97 -22.94 -13.10
C GLN A 189 2.01 -23.74 -12.30
N LEU A 190 2.47 -23.24 -11.16
CA LEU A 190 3.38 -23.95 -10.26
C LEU A 190 2.71 -25.19 -9.67
N ARG A 191 1.47 -25.06 -9.16
CA ARG A 191 0.66 -26.19 -8.67
C ARG A 191 0.53 -27.28 -9.72
N LYS A 192 0.15 -26.92 -10.96
CA LYS A 192 0.04 -27.88 -12.08
C LYS A 192 1.36 -28.58 -12.39
N ARG A 193 2.47 -27.84 -12.42
CA ARG A 193 3.80 -28.41 -12.68
C ARG A 193 4.21 -29.38 -11.57
N TYR A 194 3.93 -29.06 -10.31
CA TYR A 194 4.27 -29.92 -9.19
C TYR A 194 3.44 -31.22 -9.19
N ALA A 195 2.13 -31.12 -9.45
CA ALA A 195 1.24 -32.27 -9.57
C ALA A 195 1.64 -33.25 -10.69
N GLN A 196 2.36 -32.77 -11.72
CA GLN A 196 2.82 -33.58 -12.85
C GLN A 196 4.21 -34.22 -12.64
N ARG A 197 4.90 -33.94 -11.52
CA ARG A 197 6.23 -34.52 -11.26
C ARG A 197 6.11 -36.03 -10.96
N PRO A 198 7.02 -36.87 -11.50
CA PRO A 198 7.10 -38.27 -11.09
C PRO A 198 7.46 -38.33 -9.59
N ARG A 199 6.72 -39.15 -8.84
CA ARG A 199 6.96 -39.42 -7.42
C ARG A 199 8.16 -40.34 -7.22
#